data_AF-A0A9P4JKV2-F1
#
_entry.id   AF-A0A9P4JKV2-F1
#
_cell.length_a   1.000
_cell.length_b   1.000
_cell.length_c   1.000
_cell.angle_alpha   90.00
_cell.angle_beta   90.00
_cell.angle_gamma   90.00
#
_symmetry.space_group_name_H-M   'P 1'
#
loop_
_entity.id
_entity.type
_entity.pdbx_description
1 polymer ?
#
loop_
_entity_poly.entity_id
_entity_poly.type
_entity_poly.pdbx_seq_one_letter_code
_entity_poly.pdbx_strand_id
1 'polypeptide(L)'
;YVCIVLSIIWGILFIILPLINCHPIRHIWIAPFQDIAYCIPIKSIKTAQIIVVSLGVLIDAVIWSLPHFVVWKLRLRRAHKMALTALFSLGILYEEQDPETGRVMEAKMLLTRA
;
A
#
# COMPACT_ATOMS: atom_id res chain seq x y z
N TYR A 1 5.62 14.02 -5.90
CA TYR A 1 6.78 13.88 -4.99
C TYR A 1 6.43 14.03 -3.52
N VAL A 2 5.64 15.04 -3.12
CA VAL A 2 5.25 15.25 -1.72
C VAL A 2 4.64 14.00 -1.05
N CYS A 3 3.66 13.34 -1.68
CA CYS A 3 3.04 12.13 -1.12
C CYS A 3 4.02 10.96 -0.93
N ILE A 4 4.99 10.82 -1.85
CA ILE A 4 6.01 9.76 -1.80
C ILE A 4 6.96 10.01 -0.62
N VAL A 5 7.44 11.24 -0.48
CA VAL A 5 8.32 11.62 0.65
C VAL A 5 7.58 11.46 1.97
N LEU A 6 6.32 11.88 2.06
CA LEU A 6 5.49 11.69 3.25
C LEU A 6 5.30 10.22 3.60
N SER A 7 5.03 9.35 2.62
CA SER A 7 4.87 7.91 2.83
C SER A 7 6.16 7.26 3.38
N ILE A 8 7.33 7.61 2.82
CA ILE A 8 8.62 7.13 3.32
C ILE A 8 8.85 7.55 4.77
N ILE A 9 8.63 8.84 5.08
CA ILE A 9 8.77 9.36 6.45
C ILE A 9 7.80 8.63 7.40
N TRP A 10 6.56 8.40 6.96
CA TRP A 10 5.55 7.69 7.75
C TRP A 10 5.96 6.24 8.05
N GLY A 11 6.49 5.53 7.05
CA GLY A 11 7.02 4.18 7.22
C GLY A 11 8.18 4.11 8.21
N ILE A 12 9.11 5.08 8.15
CA ILE A 12 10.22 5.17 9.10
C ILE A 12 9.71 5.42 10.52
N LEU A 13 8.79 6.37 10.69
CA LEU A 13 8.17 6.66 12.00
C LEU A 13 7.44 5.44 12.57
N PHE A 14 6.73 4.70 11.73
CA PHE A 14 6.01 3.49 12.14
C PHE A 14 6.94 2.41 12.72
N ILE A 15 8.20 2.34 12.26
CA ILE A 15 9.21 1.41 12.78
C ILE A 15 9.90 1.97 14.02
N ILE A 16 10.28 3.26 14.02
CA ILE A 16 11.07 3.86 15.10
C ILE A 16 10.24 4.09 16.36
N LEU A 17 9.00 4.59 16.25
CA LEU A 17 8.14 4.88 17.41
C LEU A 17 7.91 3.68 18.33
N PRO A 18 7.58 2.46 17.83
CA PRO A 18 7.46 1.30 18.69
C PRO A 18 8.75 0.90 19.35
N LEU A 19 9.92 1.14 18.74
CA LEU A 19 11.22 0.83 19.32
C LEU A 19 11.56 1.72 20.52
N ILE A 20 11.06 2.97 20.55
CA ILE A 20 11.34 3.93 21.64
C ILE A 20 10.25 3.99 22.71
N ASN A 21 9.18 3.18 22.60
CA ASN A 21 8.03 3.21 23.52
C ASN A 21 8.36 2.79 24.97
N CYS A 22 9.47 2.10 25.19
CA CYS A 22 9.95 1.72 26.51
C CYS A 22 11.38 2.22 26.72
N HIS A 23 11.65 2.74 27.92
CA HIS A 23 12.99 3.15 28.29
C HIS A 23 13.47 2.31 29.48
N PRO A 24 14.52 1.48 29.34
CA PRO A 24 15.33 1.20 28.13
C PRO A 24 14.70 0.21 27.14
N ILE A 25 15.14 0.25 25.87
CA ILE A 25 14.66 -0.56 24.72
C ILE A 25 14.57 -2.07 25.01
N ARG A 26 15.43 -2.60 25.89
CA ARG A 26 15.41 -4.02 26.28
C ARG A 26 14.06 -4.49 26.86
N HIS A 27 13.29 -3.60 27.47
CA HIS A 27 12.01 -3.96 28.11
C HIS A 27 10.85 -4.15 27.12
N ILE A 28 11.02 -3.82 25.83
CA ILE A 28 10.00 -4.09 24.79
C ILE A 28 9.70 -5.58 24.63
N TRP A 29 10.72 -6.42 24.81
CA TRP A 29 10.64 -7.86 24.53
C TRP A 29 10.24 -8.67 25.77
N ILE A 30 9.95 -8.01 26.89
CA ILE A 30 9.58 -8.64 28.16
C ILE A 30 8.05 -8.68 28.26
N ALA A 31 7.50 -9.76 28.81
CA ALA A 31 6.05 -9.95 28.89
C ALA A 31 5.36 -8.77 29.59
N PRO A 32 4.19 -8.31 29.10
CA PRO A 32 3.57 -7.04 29.48
C PRO A 32 3.12 -6.95 30.95
N PHE A 33 3.15 -8.06 31.68
CA PHE A 33 2.78 -8.14 33.10
C PHE A 33 3.96 -7.91 34.05
N GLN A 34 5.18 -7.78 33.53
CA GLN A 34 6.40 -7.78 34.33
C GLN A 34 6.97 -6.37 34.58
N ASP A 35 6.86 -5.43 33.63
CA ASP A 35 7.57 -4.13 33.66
C ASP A 35 6.71 -2.91 33.28
N ILE A 36 5.56 -2.72 33.95
CA ILE A 36 4.63 -1.59 33.69
C ILE A 36 5.22 -0.21 34.03
N ALA A 37 6.29 -0.15 34.83
CA ALA A 37 6.90 1.09 35.29
C ALA A 37 7.86 1.73 34.27
N TYR A 38 8.41 0.94 33.34
CA TYR A 38 9.44 1.38 32.38
C TYR A 38 8.89 1.67 30.97
N CYS A 39 7.62 1.33 30.75
CA CYS A 39 6.95 1.48 29.48
C CYS A 39 5.79 2.47 29.60
N ILE A 40 5.50 3.19 28.51
CA ILE A 40 4.31 4.04 28.43
C ILE A 40 3.06 3.15 28.60
N PRO A 41 2.03 3.59 29.35
CA PRO A 41 0.82 2.79 29.55
C PRO A 41 0.16 2.39 28.22
N ILE A 42 -0.22 1.12 28.13
CA ILE A 42 -0.75 0.47 26.91
C ILE A 42 -1.96 1.23 26.33
N LYS A 43 -2.78 1.85 27.19
CA LYS A 43 -3.93 2.66 26.75
C LYS A 43 -3.50 3.82 25.86
N SER A 44 -2.47 4.57 26.28
CA SER A 44 -1.96 5.73 25.53
C SER A 44 -1.27 5.32 24.23
N ILE A 45 -0.47 4.24 24.27
CA ILE A 45 0.20 3.71 23.07
C ILE A 45 -0.83 3.27 22.03
N LYS A 46 -1.86 2.52 22.44
CA LYS A 46 -2.90 2.03 21.51
C LYS A 46 -3.63 3.17 20.81
N THR A 47 -4.03 4.21 21.55
CA THR A 47 -4.70 5.37 20.95
C THR A 47 -3.80 6.09 19.94
N ALA A 48 -2.53 6.31 20.29
CA ALA A 48 -1.56 6.93 19.38
C ALA A 48 -1.32 6.08 18.11
N GLN A 49 -1.16 4.76 18.27
CA GLN A 49 -0.96 3.86 17.12
C GLN A 49 -2.17 3.84 16.19
N ILE A 50 -3.39 3.80 16.72
CA ILE A 50 -4.60 3.82 15.89
C ILE A 50 -4.62 5.08 15.02
N ILE A 51 -4.33 6.25 15.59
CA ILE A 51 -4.29 7.52 14.85
C ILE A 51 -3.24 7.47 13.72
N VAL A 52 -2.01 7.02 14.04
CA VAL A 52 -0.91 6.96 13.08
C VAL A 52 -1.22 5.98 11.93
N VAL A 53 -1.79 4.81 12.25
CA VAL A 53 -2.19 3.82 11.25
C VAL A 53 -3.32 4.35 10.37
N SER A 54 -4.35 4.97 10.95
CA SER A 54 -5.46 5.54 10.19
C SER A 54 -4.99 6.63 9.21
N LEU A 55 -4.05 7.48 9.64
CA LEU A 55 -3.45 8.48 8.75
C LEU A 55 -2.61 7.85 7.64
N GLY A 56 -1.86 6.78 7.95
CA GLY A 56 -1.10 6.02 6.95
C GLY A 56 -2.01 5.44 5.86
N VAL A 57 -3.10 4.78 6.27
CA VAL A 57 -4.10 4.22 5.34
C VAL A 57 -4.72 5.31 4.47
N LEU A 58 -4.98 6.50 5.02
CA LEU A 58 -5.50 7.63 4.25
C LEU A 58 -4.49 8.08 3.18
N ILE A 59 -3.21 8.19 3.52
CA ILE A 59 -2.14 8.54 2.58
C ILE A 59 -2.06 7.50 1.45
N ASP A 60 -2.13 6.22 1.79
CA ASP A 60 -2.13 5.13 0.81
C ASP A 60 -3.34 5.19 -0.12
N ALA A 61 -4.53 5.49 0.40
CA ALA A 61 -5.75 5.67 -0.40
C ALA A 61 -5.63 6.87 -1.37
N VAL A 62 -4.98 7.96 -0.95
CA VAL A 62 -4.71 9.12 -1.81
C VAL A 62 -3.73 8.74 -2.92
N ILE A 63 -2.65 8.02 -2.59
CA ILE A 63 -1.67 7.53 -3.58
C ILE A 63 -2.31 6.57 -4.58
N TRP A 64 -3.17 5.68 -4.12
CA TRP A 64 -3.88 4.73 -4.96
C TRP A 64 -4.91 5.39 -5.90
N SER A 65 -5.56 6.48 -5.46
CA SER A 65 -6.57 7.21 -6.26
C SER A 65 -5.97 8.24 -7.24
N LEU A 66 -4.71 8.64 -7.07
CA LEU A 66 -4.00 9.53 -7.99
C LEU A 66 -4.06 9.10 -9.48
N PRO A 67 -3.67 7.87 -9.86
CA PRO A 67 -3.75 7.44 -11.25
C PRO A 67 -5.19 7.40 -11.78
N HIS A 68 -6.14 7.05 -10.92
CA HIS A 68 -7.57 7.04 -11.26
C HIS A 68 -8.04 8.44 -11.64
N PHE A 69 -7.70 9.47 -10.85
CA PHE A 69 -8.09 10.84 -11.15
C PHE A 69 -7.53 11.34 -12.50
N VAL A 70 -6.25 11.05 -12.77
CA VAL A 70 -5.58 11.45 -14.02
C VAL A 70 -6.20 10.74 -15.23
N VAL A 71 -6.41 9.43 -15.14
CA VAL A 71 -7.02 8.61 -16.20
C VAL A 71 -8.44 9.08 -16.51
N TRP A 72 -9.18 9.57 -15.52
CA TRP A 72 -10.55 10.03 -15.73
C TRP A 72 -10.67 11.39 -16.43
N LYS A 73 -9.64 12.23 -16.36
CA LYS A 73 -9.54 13.52 -17.04
C LYS A 73 -9.05 13.42 -18.50
N LEU A 74 -8.43 12.30 -18.87
CA LEU A 74 -7.87 12.09 -20.20
C LEU A 74 -8.96 11.67 -21.22
N ARG A 75 -8.95 12.25 -22.43
CA ARG A 75 -9.93 11.96 -23.50
C ARG A 75 -9.62 10.63 -24.22
N LEU A 76 -9.57 9.52 -23.48
CA LEU A 76 -9.41 8.19 -24.06
C LEU A 76 -10.76 7.50 -24.29
N ARG A 77 -10.75 6.53 -25.23
CA ARG A 77 -11.87 5.62 -25.48
C ARG A 77 -12.15 4.80 -24.21
N ARG A 78 -13.42 4.60 -23.85
CA ARG A 78 -13.84 4.00 -22.56
C ARG A 78 -13.21 2.64 -22.27
N ALA A 79 -12.93 1.84 -23.31
CA ALA A 79 -12.26 0.55 -23.19
C ALA A 79 -10.83 0.66 -22.60
N HIS A 80 -10.03 1.61 -23.07
CA HIS A 80 -8.68 1.84 -22.54
C HIS A 80 -8.72 2.35 -21.11
N LYS A 81 -9.70 3.21 -20.80
CA LYS A 81 -9.93 3.73 -19.46
C LYS A 81 -10.19 2.60 -18.46
N MET A 82 -11.06 1.65 -18.80
CA MET A 82 -11.32 0.48 -17.96
C MET A 82 -10.09 -0.42 -17.80
N ALA A 83 -9.34 -0.67 -18.88
CA ALA A 83 -8.09 -1.43 -18.82
C ALA A 83 -7.08 -0.81 -17.84
N LEU A 84 -6.79 0.49 -17.95
CA LEU A 84 -5.90 1.18 -17.01
C LEU A 84 -6.38 1.11 -15.56
N THR A 85 -7.68 1.29 -15.34
CA THR A 85 -8.27 1.19 -14.00
C THR A 85 -8.07 -0.22 -13.42
N ALA A 86 -8.28 -1.24 -14.25
CA ALA A 86 -8.05 -2.64 -13.89
C ALA A 86 -6.57 -2.92 -13.57
N LEU A 87 -5.62 -2.35 -14.34
CA LEU A 87 -4.18 -2.47 -14.07
C LEU A 87 -3.80 -1.95 -12.68
N PHE A 88 -4.29 -0.75 -12.31
CA PHE A 88 -4.03 -0.15 -11.00
C PHE A 88 -4.73 -0.87 -9.84
N SER A 89 -5.82 -1.58 -10.09
CA SER A 89 -6.52 -2.36 -9.06
C SER A 89 -6.04 -3.80 -8.92
N LEU A 90 -5.55 -4.43 -10.01
CA LEU A 90 -5.22 -5.86 -10.00
C LEU A 90 -3.74 -6.17 -9.85
N GLY A 91 -2.81 -5.24 -10.13
CA GLY A 91 -1.38 -5.30 -9.79
C GLY A 91 -0.56 -6.53 -10.24
N ILE A 92 -1.18 -7.61 -10.72
CA ILE A 92 -0.59 -8.97 -10.79
C ILE A 92 -0.90 -9.68 -12.13
N LEU A 93 -1.91 -9.25 -12.90
CA LEU A 93 -2.41 -10.05 -14.05
C LEU A 93 -2.18 -9.45 -15.46
N TYR A 94 -1.18 -8.58 -15.65
CA TYR A 94 -0.88 -8.06 -16.99
C TYR A 94 0.52 -8.45 -17.44
N GLU A 95 0.64 -9.71 -17.82
CA GLU A 95 1.64 -10.14 -18.79
C GLU A 95 1.23 -9.58 -20.18
N GLU A 96 2.02 -8.65 -20.72
CA GLU A 96 2.14 -8.19 -22.12
C GLU A 96 0.86 -8.13 -23.00
N GLN A 97 0.22 -6.95 -23.09
CA GLN A 97 -0.77 -6.67 -24.14
C GLN A 97 -0.15 -5.74 -25.20
N ASP A 98 0.24 -6.33 -26.33
CA ASP A 98 0.81 -5.62 -27.48
C ASP A 98 -0.17 -4.55 -28.02
N PRO A 99 0.24 -3.27 -28.08
CA PRO A 99 -0.63 -2.14 -28.42
C PRO A 99 -1.07 -2.10 -29.89
N GLU A 100 -0.49 -2.90 -30.79
CA GLU A 100 -0.79 -2.78 -32.23
C GLU A 100 -2.01 -3.61 -32.66
N THR A 101 -2.39 -4.68 -31.95
CA THR A 101 -3.32 -5.68 -32.50
C THR A 101 -4.64 -5.88 -31.74
N GLY A 102 -4.79 -5.39 -30.51
CA GLY A 102 -6.07 -5.43 -29.77
C GLY A 102 -6.72 -6.82 -29.62
N ARG A 103 -5.97 -7.91 -29.84
CA ARG A 103 -6.44 -9.29 -29.70
C ARG A 103 -5.97 -9.83 -28.36
N VAL A 104 -6.91 -10.35 -27.59
CA VAL A 104 -6.64 -11.25 -26.46
C VAL A 104 -5.83 -12.41 -27.02
N MET A 105 -4.70 -12.76 -26.41
CA MET A 105 -4.03 -14.03 -26.71
C MET A 105 -4.97 -15.16 -26.31
N GLU A 106 -5.84 -15.54 -27.24
CA GLU A 106 -6.42 -16.87 -27.31
C GLU A 106 -5.25 -17.84 -27.14
N ALA A 107 -5.28 -18.57 -26.04
CA ALA A 107 -4.34 -19.63 -25.73
C ALA A 107 -4.33 -20.65 -26.88
N LYS A 108 -3.48 -20.41 -27.89
CA LYS A 108 -3.12 -21.38 -28.93
C LYS A 108 -2.18 -22.42 -28.34
N MET A 109 -2.61 -23.08 -27.26
CA MET A 109 -1.88 -24.18 -26.64
C MET A 109 -2.62 -25.52 -26.81
N LEU A 110 -3.56 -25.65 -27.76
CA LEU A 110 -4.28 -26.92 -27.98
C LEU A 110 -4.41 -27.42 -29.43
N LEU A 111 -3.84 -26.76 -30.46
CA LEU A 111 -4.01 -27.23 -31.86
C LEU A 111 -2.79 -27.00 -32.76
N THR A 112 -1.57 -27.36 -32.34
CA THR A 112 -0.44 -27.48 -33.30
C THR A 112 0.62 -28.52 -32.91
N ARG A 113 0.22 -29.61 -32.26
CA ARG A 113 0.94 -30.90 -32.30
C ARG A 113 -0.07 -32.04 -32.32
N ALA A 114 -0.85 -32.06 -33.41
CA ALA A 114 -1.17 -33.32 -34.06
C ALA A 114 0.08 -33.76 -34.85
#